data_AF-A0A654CIK0-F1
#
_entry.id   AF-A0A654CIK0-F1
#
_cell.length_a   1.000
_cell.length_b   1.000
_cell.length_c   1.000
_cell.angle_alpha   90.00
_cell.angle_beta   90.00
_cell.angle_gamma   90.00
#
_symmetry.space_group_name_H-M   'P 1'
#
loop_
_entity.id
_entity.type
_entity.pdbx_description
1 polymer ?
#
loop_
_entity_poly.entity_id
_entity_poly.type
_entity_poly.pdbx_seq_one_letter_code
_entity_poly.pdbx_strand_id
1 'polypeptide(L)'
;MNKMGKVILSAGIVLTAATVSVAGVATPVTHAATTPHYTYNGNAGYNAKFVTEKAFINALKHNNVTMNSIKVDAKAQNFKSGSSLTYKKKYDQQFEYINKKPVSASFSVTNKSLKVSDVKKAYAGYKLKEDKTHNGLIYNVNGQQISFNYNGKYIEKVMIGKYNA
;
A
#
# COMPACT_ATOMS: atom_id res chain seq x y z
N MET A 1 31.60 16.46 -3.83
CA MET A 1 30.58 16.63 -4.90
C MET A 1 29.33 15.88 -4.47
N ASN A 2 28.35 16.57 -3.87
CA ASN A 2 27.16 15.92 -3.32
C ASN A 2 25.97 16.24 -4.24
N LYS A 3 25.67 15.36 -5.19
CA LYS A 3 24.46 15.48 -6.01
C LYS A 3 23.28 14.91 -5.23
N MET A 4 22.61 15.76 -4.45
CA MET A 4 21.31 15.45 -3.85
C MET A 4 20.27 15.33 -4.98
N GLY A 5 19.84 14.10 -5.26
CA GLY A 5 18.70 13.83 -6.15
C GLY A 5 17.43 14.35 -5.51
N LYS A 6 16.78 15.32 -6.14
CA LYS A 6 15.47 15.85 -5.73
C LYS A 6 14.40 14.80 -6.05
N VAL A 7 13.75 14.26 -5.01
CA VAL A 7 12.57 13.41 -5.16
C VAL A 7 11.37 14.32 -5.40
N ILE A 8 10.78 14.26 -6.60
CA ILE A 8 9.53 14.95 -6.93
C ILE A 8 8.40 13.96 -6.68
N LEU A 9 7.63 14.15 -5.59
CA LEU A 9 6.30 13.54 -5.47
C LEU A 9 5.36 14.30 -6.40
N SER A 10 5.20 13.83 -7.64
CA SER A 10 4.19 14.35 -8.56
C SER A 10 2.85 13.68 -8.27
N ALA A 11 2.01 14.32 -7.46
CA ALA A 11 0.58 14.06 -7.45
C ALA A 11 -0.03 14.71 -8.71
N GLY A 12 0.16 14.08 -9.86
CA GLY A 12 -0.38 14.58 -11.13
C GLY A 12 -1.87 14.28 -11.26
N ILE A 13 -2.72 15.28 -11.00
CA ILE A 13 -4.10 15.27 -11.49
C ILE A 13 -4.04 15.84 -12.91
N VAL A 14 -4.20 14.98 -13.92
CA VAL A 14 -4.36 15.43 -15.32
C VAL A 14 -5.85 15.62 -15.59
N LEU A 15 -6.29 16.87 -15.70
CA LEU A 15 -7.62 17.26 -16.15
C LEU A 15 -7.51 17.75 -17.61
N THR A 16 -7.64 16.84 -18.57
CA THR A 16 -7.88 17.23 -19.97
C THR A 16 -9.33 17.65 -20.12
N ALA A 17 -9.58 18.96 -20.19
CA ALA A 17 -10.86 19.53 -20.57
C ALA A 17 -10.70 20.39 -21.83
N ALA A 18 -11.30 19.95 -22.92
CA ALA A 18 -11.58 20.73 -24.14
C ALA A 18 -12.84 20.10 -24.74
N THR A 19 -13.90 20.76 -25.22
CA THR A 19 -14.46 22.13 -25.35
C THR A 19 -15.94 21.87 -25.73
N VAL A 20 -17.00 22.63 -25.45
CA VAL A 20 -17.44 23.95 -25.94
C VAL A 20 -18.78 24.29 -25.25
N SER A 21 -19.08 25.58 -25.13
CA SER A 21 -20.23 26.16 -24.43
C SER A 21 -21.54 26.13 -25.24
N VAL A 22 -22.66 25.80 -24.60
CA VAL A 22 -24.01 26.27 -25.00
C VAL A 22 -24.69 26.91 -23.80
N ALA A 23 -25.26 28.09 -24.04
CA ALA A 23 -25.84 28.96 -23.03
C ALA A 23 -27.04 28.30 -22.32
N GLY A 24 -27.09 28.45 -20.99
CA GLY A 24 -28.36 28.56 -20.26
C GLY A 24 -29.01 27.28 -19.72
N VAL A 25 -28.27 26.40 -19.03
CA VAL A 25 -28.81 25.61 -17.91
C VAL A 25 -27.62 25.32 -16.99
N ALA A 26 -27.69 25.66 -15.70
CA ALA A 26 -26.70 25.19 -14.73
C ALA A 26 -26.84 23.66 -14.62
N THR A 27 -26.06 22.93 -15.41
CA THR A 27 -25.96 21.48 -15.29
C THR A 27 -25.30 21.19 -13.94
N PRO A 28 -25.88 20.32 -13.10
CA PRO A 28 -25.19 19.88 -11.91
C PRO A 28 -23.92 19.16 -12.37
N VAL A 29 -22.76 19.77 -12.10
CA VAL A 29 -21.47 19.11 -12.24
C VAL A 29 -21.42 17.98 -11.22
N THR A 30 -21.93 16.81 -11.63
CA THR A 30 -21.78 15.55 -10.91
C THR A 30 -20.31 15.18 -10.93
N HIS A 31 -19.60 15.54 -9.86
CA HIS A 31 -18.25 15.06 -9.60
C HIS A 31 -18.35 13.58 -9.29
N ALA A 32 -18.04 12.72 -10.26
CA ALA A 32 -17.95 11.29 -10.03
C ALA A 32 -16.97 11.05 -8.87
N ALA A 33 -17.42 10.35 -7.82
CA ALA A 33 -16.57 10.04 -6.68
C ALA A 33 -15.36 9.23 -7.16
N THR A 34 -14.17 9.83 -7.14
CA THR A 34 -12.94 9.12 -7.51
C THR A 34 -12.58 8.15 -6.39
N THR A 35 -12.51 6.87 -6.71
CA THR A 35 -12.02 5.85 -5.76
C THR A 35 -10.58 6.20 -5.35
N PRO A 36 -10.28 6.32 -4.04
CA PRO A 36 -8.91 6.58 -3.57
C PRO A 36 -7.93 5.55 -4.15
N HIS A 37 -6.75 6.02 -4.56
CA HIS A 37 -5.68 5.16 -5.09
C HIS A 37 -4.32 5.66 -4.60
N TYR A 38 -3.34 4.76 -4.53
CA TYR A 38 -1.97 5.10 -4.17
C TYR A 38 -1.01 4.32 -5.05
N THR A 39 -0.02 5.03 -5.61
CA THR A 39 1.04 4.42 -6.42
C THR A 39 2.39 4.73 -5.81
N TYR A 40 3.15 3.68 -5.52
CA TYR A 40 4.52 3.78 -5.06
C TYR A 40 5.48 3.34 -6.17
N ASN A 41 6.55 4.10 -6.41
CA ASN A 41 7.60 3.74 -7.36
C ASN A 41 8.98 3.86 -6.69
N GLY A 42 9.84 2.84 -6.88
CA GLY A 42 11.20 2.78 -6.33
C GLY A 42 11.38 1.80 -5.16
N ASN A 43 12.36 2.06 -4.30
CA ASN A 43 12.74 1.23 -3.16
C ASN A 43 11.96 1.61 -1.88
N ALA A 44 11.05 0.73 -1.44
CA ALA A 44 10.13 0.98 -0.32
C ALA A 44 10.79 0.90 1.05
N GLY A 45 11.86 0.10 1.18
CA GLY A 45 12.50 -0.24 2.44
C GLY A 45 13.33 0.87 3.07
N TYR A 46 13.89 1.78 2.28
CA TYR A 46 14.73 2.86 2.81
C TYR A 46 13.91 3.89 3.59
N ASN A 47 12.70 4.21 3.11
CA ASN A 47 11.76 5.08 3.81
C ASN A 47 10.34 4.51 3.74
N ALA A 48 10.04 3.64 4.68
CA ALA A 48 8.75 2.97 4.78
C ALA A 48 7.63 3.83 5.41
N LYS A 49 7.84 5.12 5.70
CA LYS A 49 6.83 5.97 6.36
C LYS A 49 5.56 6.16 5.55
N PHE A 50 5.62 5.98 4.23
CA PHE A 50 4.46 6.14 3.37
C PHE A 50 3.28 5.22 3.76
N VAL A 51 3.56 4.07 4.37
CA VAL A 51 2.54 3.11 4.78
C VAL A 51 1.67 3.61 5.95
N THR A 52 2.05 4.70 6.60
CA THR A 52 1.24 5.36 7.64
C THR A 52 0.57 6.64 7.15
N GLU A 53 0.76 7.00 5.87
CA GLU A 53 0.10 8.15 5.28
C GLU A 53 -1.40 7.89 5.09
N LYS A 54 -2.22 8.90 5.35
CA LYS A 54 -3.68 8.82 5.17
C LYS A 54 -4.07 8.44 3.74
N ALA A 55 -3.33 8.94 2.74
CA ALA A 55 -3.57 8.61 1.34
C ALA A 55 -3.37 7.11 1.05
N PHE A 56 -2.27 6.54 1.56
CA PHE A 56 -2.00 5.11 1.45
C PHE A 56 -3.08 4.27 2.15
N ILE A 57 -3.41 4.60 3.40
CA ILE A 57 -4.42 3.87 4.19
C ILE A 57 -5.79 3.92 3.50
N ASN A 58 -6.17 5.07 2.96
CA ASN A 58 -7.41 5.21 2.19
C ASN A 58 -7.38 4.35 0.93
N ALA A 59 -6.28 4.36 0.17
CA ALA A 59 -6.16 3.49 -1.00
C ALA A 59 -6.20 1.99 -0.63
N LEU A 60 -5.58 1.60 0.48
CA LEU A 60 -5.62 0.24 1.01
C LEU A 60 -7.05 -0.17 1.36
N LYS A 61 -7.81 0.69 2.05
CA LYS A 61 -9.24 0.49 2.38
C LYS A 61 -10.13 0.23 1.15
N HIS A 62 -9.69 0.70 -0.02
CA HIS A 62 -10.37 0.53 -1.31
C HIS A 62 -9.68 -0.49 -2.22
N ASN A 63 -8.73 -1.28 -1.69
CA ASN A 63 -7.96 -2.27 -2.44
C ASN A 63 -7.31 -1.70 -3.73
N ASN A 64 -6.73 -0.51 -3.62
CA ASN A 64 -6.26 0.28 -4.76
C ASN A 64 -4.84 0.81 -4.57
N VAL A 65 -3.97 -0.06 -4.05
CA VAL A 65 -2.54 0.21 -3.90
C VAL A 65 -1.77 -0.45 -5.03
N THR A 66 -0.94 0.34 -5.70
CA THR A 66 -0.02 -0.11 -6.75
C THR A 66 1.42 0.09 -6.28
N MET A 67 2.19 -0.97 -6.22
CA MET A 67 3.62 -0.93 -5.91
C MET A 67 4.39 -1.27 -7.16
N ASN A 68 5.21 -0.35 -7.67
CA ASN A 68 6.04 -0.53 -8.86
C ASN A 68 5.28 -1.12 -10.05
N SER A 69 4.19 -0.46 -10.42
CA SER A 69 3.28 -0.88 -11.51
C SER A 69 2.54 -2.21 -11.28
N ILE A 70 2.59 -2.78 -10.07
CA ILE A 70 1.86 -4.00 -9.72
C ILE A 70 0.77 -3.63 -8.71
N LYS A 71 -0.50 -3.71 -9.13
CA LYS A 71 -1.65 -3.51 -8.25
C LYS A 71 -1.82 -4.74 -7.36
N VAL A 72 -1.73 -4.56 -6.05
CA VAL A 72 -1.80 -5.66 -5.07
C VAL A 72 -3.24 -5.89 -4.66
N ASP A 73 -3.72 -7.14 -4.75
CA ASP A 73 -4.98 -7.54 -4.16
C ASP A 73 -4.77 -7.83 -2.67
N ALA A 74 -4.90 -6.78 -1.86
CA ALA A 74 -4.61 -6.78 -0.45
C ALA A 74 -5.71 -7.45 0.40
N LYS A 75 -6.74 -8.05 -0.22
CA LYS A 75 -7.77 -8.78 0.52
C LYS A 75 -7.15 -9.86 1.42
N ALA A 76 -7.75 -10.10 2.57
CA ALA A 76 -7.42 -11.30 3.35
C ALA A 76 -7.82 -12.53 2.52
N GLN A 77 -6.85 -13.36 2.15
CA GLN A 77 -7.08 -14.49 1.24
C GLN A 77 -7.15 -15.80 2.02
N ASN A 78 -8.11 -16.65 1.64
CA ASN A 78 -8.16 -18.06 2.02
C ASN A 78 -7.92 -18.87 0.75
N PHE A 79 -6.79 -19.57 0.67
CA PHE A 79 -6.41 -20.31 -0.53
C PHE A 79 -6.83 -21.77 -0.46
N LYS A 80 -7.27 -22.30 -1.60
CA LYS A 80 -7.53 -23.73 -1.79
C LYS A 80 -6.21 -24.45 -2.05
N SER A 81 -6.08 -25.66 -1.51
CA SER A 81 -4.96 -26.56 -1.81
C SER A 81 -4.81 -26.76 -3.33
N GLY A 82 -3.57 -26.84 -3.81
CA GLY A 82 -3.24 -26.98 -5.24
C GLY A 82 -3.13 -25.67 -6.03
N SER A 83 -3.27 -24.51 -5.40
CA SER A 83 -3.09 -23.22 -6.08
C SER A 83 -1.62 -23.00 -6.48
N SER A 84 -1.38 -22.54 -7.71
CA SER A 84 -0.03 -22.21 -8.17
C SER A 84 0.53 -20.98 -7.45
N LEU A 85 1.74 -21.10 -6.91
CA LEU A 85 2.42 -20.06 -6.14
C LEU A 85 3.70 -19.63 -6.88
N THR A 86 3.83 -18.33 -7.17
CA THR A 86 5.03 -17.77 -7.80
C THR A 86 5.44 -16.46 -7.14
N TYR A 87 6.72 -16.14 -7.22
CA TYR A 87 7.29 -14.93 -6.65
C TYR A 87 7.96 -14.10 -7.75
N LYS A 88 7.80 -12.78 -7.68
CA LYS A 88 8.55 -11.85 -8.54
C LYS A 88 9.16 -10.76 -7.68
N LYS A 89 10.43 -10.46 -7.92
CA LYS A 89 11.10 -9.30 -7.30
C LYS A 89 11.02 -8.11 -8.26
N LYS A 90 10.81 -6.93 -7.71
CA LYS A 90 10.96 -5.66 -8.41
C LYS A 90 11.50 -4.68 -7.39
N TYR A 91 12.60 -3.99 -7.69
CA TYR A 91 13.34 -3.19 -6.70
C TYR A 91 13.63 -4.02 -5.43
N ASP A 92 13.32 -3.47 -4.25
CA ASP A 92 13.47 -4.13 -2.95
C ASP A 92 12.20 -4.85 -2.47
N GLN A 93 11.16 -4.95 -3.31
CA GLN A 93 9.93 -5.66 -2.97
C GLN A 93 9.86 -7.05 -3.60
N GLN A 94 9.30 -7.98 -2.82
CA GLN A 94 8.90 -9.30 -3.27
C GLN A 94 7.38 -9.36 -3.38
N PHE A 95 6.90 -9.72 -4.57
CA PHE A 95 5.50 -9.90 -4.90
C PHE A 95 5.15 -11.38 -4.95
N GLU A 96 4.13 -11.77 -4.21
CA GLU A 96 3.57 -13.11 -4.25
C GLU A 96 2.37 -13.16 -5.19
N TYR A 97 2.34 -14.18 -6.04
CA TYR A 97 1.25 -14.42 -6.95
C TYR A 97 0.64 -15.79 -6.68
N ILE A 98 -0.68 -15.81 -6.52
CA ILE A 98 -1.45 -17.05 -6.46
C ILE A 98 -2.39 -17.09 -7.65
N ASN A 99 -2.29 -18.15 -8.46
CA ASN A 99 -3.04 -18.29 -9.72
C ASN A 99 -2.90 -17.04 -10.62
N LYS A 100 -1.66 -16.57 -10.76
CA LYS A 100 -1.26 -15.37 -11.52
C LYS A 100 -1.81 -14.02 -11.00
N LYS A 101 -2.47 -13.99 -9.82
CA LYS A 101 -2.94 -12.75 -9.18
C LYS A 101 -1.96 -12.28 -8.10
N PRO A 102 -1.52 -11.01 -8.09
CA PRO A 102 -0.61 -10.47 -7.08
C PRO A 102 -1.36 -10.29 -5.75
N VAL A 103 -1.16 -11.23 -4.82
CA VAL A 103 -1.87 -11.29 -3.53
C VAL A 103 -1.07 -10.70 -2.38
N SER A 104 0.22 -10.44 -2.60
CA SER A 104 1.07 -9.80 -1.59
C SER A 104 2.16 -8.96 -2.23
N ALA A 105 2.52 -7.87 -1.56
CA ALA A 105 3.79 -7.18 -1.75
C ALA A 105 4.46 -7.03 -0.39
N SER A 106 5.73 -7.44 -0.30
CA SER A 106 6.50 -7.39 0.93
C SER A 106 7.87 -6.76 0.72
N PHE A 107 8.37 -6.06 1.72
CA PHE A 107 9.70 -5.44 1.70
C PHE A 107 10.26 -5.26 3.10
N SER A 108 11.58 -5.30 3.21
CA SER A 108 12.29 -5.07 4.47
C SER A 108 12.56 -3.58 4.68
N VAL A 109 12.42 -3.10 5.91
CA VAL A 109 12.71 -1.71 6.29
C VAL A 109 14.16 -1.61 6.73
N THR A 110 14.99 -0.91 5.97
CA THR A 110 16.46 -0.98 6.13
C THR A 110 17.07 0.15 6.95
N ASN A 111 16.35 1.26 7.15
CA ASN A 111 16.89 2.45 7.83
C ASN A 111 16.11 2.84 9.10
N LYS A 112 15.49 1.86 9.78
CA LYS A 112 14.66 2.09 10.99
C LYS A 112 13.66 3.24 10.81
N SER A 113 13.19 3.44 9.58
CA SER A 113 12.44 4.64 9.17
C SER A 113 11.02 4.67 9.74
N LEU A 114 10.54 3.51 10.22
CA LEU A 114 9.17 3.30 10.67
C LEU A 114 9.18 2.72 12.09
N LYS A 115 8.49 3.38 13.02
CA LYS A 115 8.36 2.95 14.41
C LYS A 115 7.06 2.18 14.63
N VAL A 116 7.10 1.25 15.59
CA VAL A 116 5.90 0.53 16.07
C VAL A 116 4.82 1.50 16.56
N SER A 117 5.21 2.55 17.28
CA SER A 117 4.28 3.58 17.79
C SER A 117 3.53 4.31 16.67
N ASP A 118 4.24 4.62 15.57
CA ASP A 118 3.67 5.38 14.45
C ASP A 118 2.68 4.51 13.67
N VAL A 119 2.99 3.22 13.50
CA VAL A 119 2.05 2.23 12.95
C VAL A 119 0.82 2.09 13.85
N LYS A 120 1.00 1.84 15.15
CA LYS A 120 -0.13 1.70 16.09
C LYS A 120 -1.03 2.93 16.09
N LYS A 121 -0.45 4.13 16.01
CA LYS A 121 -1.20 5.39 15.92
C LYS A 121 -1.96 5.52 14.60
N ALA A 122 -1.30 5.27 13.47
CA ALA A 122 -1.92 5.43 12.15
C ALA A 122 -3.07 4.44 11.90
N TYR A 123 -3.00 3.25 12.50
CA TYR A 123 -3.96 2.18 12.34
C TYR A 123 -4.90 1.96 13.54
N ALA A 124 -4.94 2.89 14.51
CA ALA A 124 -5.69 2.72 15.77
C ALA A 124 -7.19 2.43 15.61
N GLY A 125 -7.81 2.85 14.51
CA GLY A 125 -9.22 2.61 14.21
C GLY A 125 -9.52 1.26 13.54
N TYR A 126 -8.51 0.42 13.31
CA TYR A 126 -8.65 -0.85 12.59
C TYR A 126 -8.44 -2.05 13.51
N LYS A 127 -9.08 -3.18 13.18
CA LYS A 127 -8.94 -4.41 13.97
C LYS A 127 -7.50 -4.91 13.88
N LEU A 128 -6.85 -5.05 15.04
CA LEU A 128 -5.50 -5.57 15.19
C LEU A 128 -5.54 -7.04 15.63
N LYS A 129 -4.72 -7.88 15.01
CA LYS A 129 -4.31 -9.20 15.48
C LYS A 129 -2.80 -9.19 15.69
N GLU A 130 -2.34 -9.64 16.84
CA GLU A 130 -0.90 -9.77 17.13
C GLU A 130 -0.44 -11.22 16.91
N ASP A 131 0.72 -11.38 16.27
CA ASP A 131 1.48 -12.63 16.18
C ASP A 131 2.70 -12.51 17.11
N LYS A 132 2.57 -13.02 18.33
CA LYS A 132 3.62 -12.90 19.35
C LYS A 132 4.86 -13.73 19.01
N THR A 133 4.72 -14.79 18.21
CA THR A 133 5.83 -15.67 17.85
C THR A 133 6.79 -14.97 16.88
N HIS A 134 6.24 -14.20 15.93
CA HIS A 134 7.02 -13.53 14.89
C HIS A 134 7.10 -12.01 15.06
N ASN A 135 6.70 -11.49 16.23
CA ASN A 135 6.58 -10.05 16.49
C ASN A 135 5.79 -9.33 15.38
N GLY A 136 4.62 -9.87 15.02
CA GLY A 136 3.78 -9.38 13.94
C GLY A 136 2.59 -8.55 14.44
N LEU A 137 2.33 -7.41 13.80
CA LEU A 137 1.10 -6.63 13.93
C LEU A 137 0.31 -6.75 12.63
N ILE A 138 -0.89 -7.31 12.68
CA ILE A 138 -1.72 -7.59 11.50
C ILE A 138 -3.00 -6.75 11.61
N TYR A 139 -3.20 -5.81 10.69
CA TYR A 139 -4.37 -4.95 10.66
C TYR A 139 -5.34 -5.38 9.56
N ASN A 140 -6.63 -5.40 9.91
CA ASN A 140 -7.73 -5.50 8.94
C ASN A 140 -8.30 -4.10 8.67
N VAL A 141 -8.00 -3.58 7.48
CA VAL A 141 -8.48 -2.32 6.95
C VAL A 141 -9.61 -2.64 5.97
N ASN A 142 -10.87 -2.66 6.44
CA ASN A 142 -12.05 -2.88 5.58
C ASN A 142 -12.01 -4.15 4.69
N GLY A 143 -11.51 -5.27 5.25
CA GLY A 143 -11.35 -6.53 4.52
C GLY A 143 -10.02 -6.67 3.78
N GLN A 144 -9.19 -5.62 3.75
CA GLN A 144 -7.81 -5.68 3.30
C GLN A 144 -6.87 -5.88 4.48
N GLN A 145 -5.74 -6.55 4.24
CA GLN A 145 -4.74 -6.88 5.24
C GLN A 145 -3.46 -6.09 4.98
N ILE A 146 -2.87 -5.58 6.06
CA ILE A 146 -1.49 -5.12 6.09
C ILE A 146 -0.85 -5.59 7.38
N SER A 147 0.39 -6.05 7.29
CA SER A 147 1.10 -6.62 8.43
C SER A 147 2.51 -6.04 8.56
N PHE A 148 2.97 -5.98 9.80
CA PHE A 148 4.26 -5.39 10.16
C PHE A 148 4.99 -6.33 11.12
N ASN A 149 6.16 -6.83 10.73
CA ASN A 149 7.05 -7.49 11.69
C ASN A 149 8.01 -6.46 12.28
N TYR A 150 8.24 -6.51 13.58
CA TYR A 150 9.05 -5.53 14.29
C TYR A 150 10.12 -6.18 15.15
N ASN A 151 11.16 -5.39 15.43
CA ASN A 151 12.22 -5.71 16.36
C ASN A 151 12.44 -4.51 17.30
N GLY A 152 12.18 -4.73 18.58
CA GLY A 152 12.10 -3.66 19.58
C GLY A 152 11.09 -2.60 19.17
N LYS A 153 11.56 -1.37 18.95
CA LYS A 153 10.70 -0.20 18.65
C LYS A 153 10.50 0.09 17.16
N TYR A 154 11.14 -0.66 16.27
CA TYR A 154 11.14 -0.40 14.83
C TYR A 154 10.54 -1.54 14.02
N ILE A 155 9.86 -1.19 12.93
CA ILE A 155 9.40 -2.15 11.94
C ILE A 155 10.60 -2.60 11.10
N GLU A 156 10.69 -3.90 10.82
CA GLU A 156 11.73 -4.49 9.97
C GLU A 156 11.16 -5.07 8.66
N LYS A 157 9.87 -5.40 8.61
CA LYS A 157 9.21 -5.92 7.41
C LYS A 157 7.78 -5.41 7.32
N VAL A 158 7.38 -5.02 6.11
CA VAL A 158 5.99 -4.67 5.79
C VAL A 158 5.47 -5.68 4.77
N MET A 159 4.21 -6.08 4.93
CA MET A 159 3.49 -6.97 4.01
C MET A 159 2.11 -6.39 3.73
N ILE A 160 1.81 -6.11 2.46
CA ILE A 160 0.51 -5.63 1.98
C ILE A 160 -0.21 -6.83 1.37
N GLY A 161 -1.40 -7.17 1.85
CA GLY A 161 -2.13 -8.37 1.46
C GLY A 161 -1.76 -9.56 2.33
N LYS A 162 -1.49 -10.72 1.73
CA LYS A 162 -1.24 -11.96 2.45
C LYS A 162 -0.08 -11.81 3.46
N TYR A 163 -0.37 -12.11 4.73
CA TYR A 163 0.62 -12.26 5.78
C TYR A 163 1.43 -13.55 5.60
N ASN A 164 2.76 -13.38 5.60
CA ASN A 164 3.72 -14.48 5.63
C ASN A 164 4.64 -14.23 6.83
N ALA A 165 4.43 -15.01 7.89
CA ALA A 165 5.28 -15.01 9.09
C ALA A 165 6.77 -15.08 8.71
#